data_AF-A0AA95JJQ6-F1
#
_entry.id   AF-A0AA95JJQ6-F1
#
_cell.length_a   1.000
_cell.length_b   1.000
_cell.length_c   1.000
_cell.angle_alpha   90.00
_cell.angle_beta   90.00
_cell.angle_gamma   90.00
#
_symmetry.space_group_name_H-M   'P 1'
#
loop_
_entity.id
_entity.type
_entity.pdbx_description
1 polymer ?
#
loop_
_entity_poly.entity_id
_entity_poly.type
_entity_poly.pdbx_seq_one_letter_code
_entity_poly.pdbx_strand_id
1 'polypeptide(L)' 'MLTDQEMLAIAERYLKSKGEHFGGADIEVMVETNNIIKKPHGNIYYYDSKEYILTGNFNKSLVGAAPFSR' A
#
# COMPACT_ATOMS: atom_id res chain seq x y z
N MET A 1 -7.39 -20.82 -4.14
CA MET A 1 -6.51 -19.68 -4.49
C MET A 1 -7.32 -18.44 -4.20
N LEU A 2 -6.76 -17.43 -3.55
CA LEU A 2 -7.47 -16.19 -3.29
C LEU A 2 -7.68 -15.44 -4.61
N THR A 3 -8.79 -14.74 -4.72
CA THR A 3 -9.07 -13.82 -5.82
C THR A 3 -8.20 -12.57 -5.69
N ASP A 4 -8.04 -11.82 -6.79
CA ASP A 4 -7.31 -10.55 -6.77
C ASP A 4 -7.89 -9.57 -5.74
N GLN A 5 -9.22 -9.56 -5.57
CA GLN A 5 -9.91 -8.71 -4.61
C GLN A 5 -9.64 -9.13 -3.16
N GLU A 6 -9.61 -10.42 -2.87
CA GLU A 6 -9.25 -10.93 -1.54
C GLU A 6 -7.79 -10.65 -1.21
N MET A 7 -6.88 -10.78 -2.18
CA MET A 7 -5.46 -10.46 -2.03
C MET A 7 -5.24 -8.97 -1.78
N LEU A 8 -5.97 -8.11 -2.49
CA LEU A 8 -5.93 -6.66 -2.29
C LEU A 8 -6.44 -6.29 -0.89
N ALA A 9 -7.56 -6.86 -0.44
CA ALA A 9 -8.10 -6.60 0.89
C ALA A 9 -7.10 -6.99 2.01
N ILE A 10 -6.34 -8.07 1.81
CA ILE A 10 -5.26 -8.47 2.73
C ILE A 10 -4.13 -7.44 2.74
N ALA A 11 -3.73 -6.94 1.57
CA ALA A 11 -2.68 -5.94 1.44
C ALA A 11 -3.07 -4.60 2.11
N GLU A 12 -4.30 -4.14 1.88
CA GLU A 12 -4.85 -2.93 2.51
C GLU A 12 -4.90 -3.06 4.03
N ARG A 13 -5.38 -4.21 4.54
CA ARG A 13 -5.41 -4.47 5.98
C ARG A 13 -4.01 -4.50 6.60
N TYR A 14 -3.03 -5.08 5.90
CA TYR A 14 -1.64 -5.08 6.34
C TYR A 14 -1.05 -3.66 6.41
N LEU A 15 -1.31 -2.84 5.39
CA LEU A 15 -0.85 -1.46 5.36
C LEU A 15 -1.48 -0.61 6.46
N LYS A 16 -2.78 -0.76 6.71
CA LYS A 16 -3.46 -0.09 7.81
C LYS A 16 -2.77 -0.41 9.15
N SER A 17 -2.52 -1.69 9.43
CA SER A 17 -1.81 -2.11 10.64
C SER A 17 -0.38 -1.56 10.70
N LYS A 18 0.32 -1.47 9.57
CA LYS A 18 1.65 -0.83 9.50
C LYS A 18 1.60 0.67 9.76
N GLY A 19 0.64 1.39 9.18
CA GLY A 19 0.45 2.82 9.38
C GLY A 19 0.21 3.14 10.86
N GLU A 20 -0.69 2.39 11.50
CA GLU A 20 -0.98 2.50 12.93
C GLU A 20 0.25 2.23 13.81
N HIS A 21 1.13 1.29 13.43
CA HIS A 21 2.32 0.93 14.20
C HIS A 21 3.54 1.83 13.97
N PHE A 22 3.73 2.39 12.78
CA PHE A 22 5.00 3.03 12.38
C PHE A 22 4.85 4.48 11.89
N GLY A 23 3.67 4.92 11.46
CA GLY A 23 3.48 6.19 10.74
C GLY A 23 3.07 7.39 11.59
N GLY A 24 2.72 7.18 12.86
CA GLY A 24 2.00 8.17 13.65
C GLY A 24 0.52 8.22 13.25
N ALA A 25 -0.34 8.65 14.18
CA ALA A 25 -1.80 8.54 14.06
C ALA A 25 -2.42 9.30 12.86
N ASP A 26 -1.66 10.22 12.23
CA ASP A 26 -2.20 11.18 11.26
C ASP A 26 -1.88 10.86 9.79
N ILE A 27 -1.10 9.81 9.50
CA ILE A 27 -0.71 9.49 8.11
C ILE A 27 -1.54 8.33 7.56
N GLU A 28 -2.49 8.66 6.68
CA GLU A 28 -3.27 7.67 5.93
C GLU A 28 -2.46 7.12 4.75
N VAL A 29 -2.27 5.80 4.70
CA VAL A 29 -1.51 5.08 3.67
C VAL A 29 -2.43 4.26 2.78
N MET A 30 -2.09 4.14 1.49
CA MET A 30 -2.92 3.46 0.50
C MET A 30 -2.06 2.68 -0.51
N VAL A 31 -2.59 1.53 -0.98
CA VAL A 31 -1.99 0.78 -2.09
C VAL A 31 -2.10 1.61 -3.38
N GLU A 32 -1.02 1.65 -4.16
CA GLU A 32 -1.05 2.15 -5.52
C GLU A 32 -1.68 1.09 -6.44
N THR A 33 -3.00 1.08 -6.58
CA THR A 33 -3.76 0.03 -7.29
C THR A 33 -3.39 -0.12 -8.76
N ASN A 34 -2.88 0.95 -9.39
CA ASN A 34 -2.39 0.94 -10.76
C ASN A 34 -1.01 0.27 -10.92
N ASN A 35 -0.33 -0.01 -9.82
CA ASN A 35 1.03 -0.53 -9.79
C ASN A 35 1.11 -1.82 -8.95
N ILE A 36 0.27 -2.80 -9.28
CA ILE A 36 0.29 -4.12 -8.66
C ILE A 36 0.95 -5.11 -9.61
N ILE A 37 2.06 -5.73 -9.19
CA ILE A 37 2.71 -6.78 -9.97
C ILE A 37 2.14 -8.13 -9.53
N LYS A 38 1.36 -8.75 -10.40
CA LYS A 38 0.78 -10.08 -10.14
C LYS A 38 1.81 -11.17 -10.37
N LYS A 39 1.93 -12.12 -9.43
CA LYS A 39 2.76 -13.32 -9.60
C LYS A 39 1.99 -14.58 -9.20
N PRO A 40 2.40 -15.78 -9.68
CA PRO A 40 1.74 -17.04 -9.35
C PRO A 40 1.69 -17.37 -7.84
N HIS A 41 2.57 -16.76 -7.03
CA HIS A 41 2.73 -17.06 -5.60
C HIS A 41 2.38 -15.88 -4.68
N GLY A 42 1.82 -14.80 -5.22
CA GLY A 42 1.50 -13.60 -4.46
C GLY A 42 1.70 -12.33 -5.28
N ASN A 43 1.05 -11.25 -4.86
CA ASN A 43 1.14 -9.96 -5.55
C ASN A 43 2.16 -9.07 -4.85
N ILE A 44 2.87 -8.25 -5.62
CA ILE A 44 3.69 -7.17 -5.08
C ILE A 44 2.88 -5.90 -5.11
N TYR A 45 2.79 -5.25 -3.96
CA TYR A 45 2.04 -4.02 -3.74
C TYR A 45 3.01 -2.88 -3.48
N TYR A 46 2.85 -1.82 -4.26
CA TYR A 46 3.41 -0.51 -4.00
C TYR A 46 2.40 0.30 -3.20
N TYR A 47 2.89 1.22 -2.38
CA TYR A 47 2.05 2.05 -1.53
C TYR A 47 2.74 3.35 -1.22
N ASP A 48 1.95 4.35 -0.85
CA ASP A 48 2.44 5.64 -0.38
C ASP A 48 1.34 6.29 0.50
N SER A 49 1.52 7.53 0.91
CA SER A 49 0.46 8.32 1.51
C SER A 49 -0.68 8.48 0.52
N LYS A 50 -1.90 8.45 1.04
CA LYS A 50 -3.09 8.69 0.25
C LYS A 50 -3.07 10.07 -0.41
N GLU A 51 -2.56 11.08 0.30
CA GLU A 51 -2.44 12.44 -0.25
C GLU A 51 -1.53 12.47 -1.48
N TYR A 52 -0.37 11.80 -1.44
CA TYR A 52 0.52 11.70 -2.61
C TYR A 52 -0.15 10.96 -3.77
N ILE A 53 -0.76 9.80 -3.53
CA ILE A 53 -1.37 9.01 -4.60
C ILE A 53 -2.53 9.77 -5.28
N LEU A 54 -3.34 10.52 -4.51
CA LEU A 54 -4.48 11.24 -5.06
C LEU A 54 -4.12 12.56 -5.73
N THR A 55 -3.07 13.26 -5.26
CA THR A 55 -2.75 14.62 -5.70
C THR A 55 -1.48 14.73 -6.53
N GLY A 56 -0.60 13.73 -6.46
CA GLY A 56 0.77 13.79 -7.00
C GLY A 56 1.70 14.73 -6.24
N ASN A 57 1.29 15.27 -5.08
CA ASN A 57 2.12 16.19 -4.29
C ASN A 57 3.31 15.44 -3.66
N PHE A 58 4.47 15.51 -4.31
CA PHE A 58 5.69 14.81 -3.88
C PHE A 58 6.11 15.12 -2.44
N ASN A 59 5.80 16.30 -1.91
CA ASN A 59 6.11 16.66 -0.51
C ASN A 59 5.35 15.82 0.52
N LYS A 60 4.36 15.05 0.07
CA LYS A 60 3.53 14.17 0.89
C LYS A 60 3.90 12.70 0.70
N SER A 61 4.85 12.38 -0.18
CA SER A 61 5.33 11.02 -0.35
C SER A 61 6.05 10.53 0.91
N LEU A 62 5.84 9.25 1.23
CA LEU A 62 6.46 8.53 2.31
C LEU A 62 7.90 8.17 1.96
N VAL A 63 8.83 8.70 2.73
CA VAL A 63 10.23 8.27 2.64
C VAL A 63 10.34 6.82 3.13
N GLY A 64 10.89 5.94 2.28
CA GLY A 64 11.13 4.53 2.64
C GLY A 64 9.93 3.60 2.45
N ALA A 65 8.93 3.94 1.63
CA ALA A 65 7.83 3.06 1.26
C ALA A 65 8.26 1.93 0.30
N ALA A 66 9.05 0.98 0.83
CA ALA A 66 9.49 -0.18 0.06
C ALA A 66 8.30 -1.13 -0.26
N PRO A 67 8.19 -1.65 -1.49
CA PRO A 67 7.11 -2.57 -1.86
C PRO A 67 7.14 -3.85 -1.03
N PHE A 68 5.99 -4.50 -0.87
CA PHE A 68 5.85 -5.75 -0.12
C PHE A 68 5.07 -6.80 -0.91
N SER A 69 5.28 -8.08 -0.58
CA SER A 69 4.53 -9.19 -1.15
C SER A 69 3.54 -9.78 -0.14
N ARG A 70 2.34 -10.08 -0.60
CA ARG A 70 1.30 -10.81 0.15
C ARG A 70 0.61 -11.81 -0.74
#